data_AF-A0A7S2N8S3-F1
#
_entry.id   AF-A0A7S2N8S3-F1
#
_cell.length_a   1.000
_cell.length_b   1.000
_cell.length_c   1.000
_cell.angle_alpha   90.00
_cell.angle_beta   90.00
_cell.angle_gamma   90.00
#
_symmetry.space_group_name_H-M   'P 1'
#
loop_
_entity.id
_entity.type
_entity.pdbx_description
1 polymer ?
#
loop_
_entity_poly.entity_id
_entity_poly.type
_entity_poly.pdbx_seq_one_letter_code
_entity_poly.pdbx_strand_id
1 'polypeptide(L)'
;PIEVVTLFLKELDCLVNLTAPAETQAVLLPFLLRCLELQEPVILNEVLEKVPYLHKKFEYRQVKDQILPRMLQLLLSNAAVKIKVQVLMGLSRIFEIFDKTTITDVILAAFEKLTKMDRTPAICMCMLGCYDAMSKHLGHKTTSERIIPLIAPLLVEDSLSAEQWETQMSVCKKLLQRVEAARRKDYEVRKDAQADASQALGGNENPVEARGSPAHK
;
A
#
# COMPACT_ATOMS: atom_id res chain seq x y z
N PRO A 1 35.43 -9.11 -5.09
CA PRO A 1 34.13 -9.57 -5.67
C PRO A 1 32.92 -8.71 -5.26
N ILE A 2 32.72 -8.47 -3.96
CA ILE A 2 31.60 -7.66 -3.43
C ILE A 2 31.66 -6.20 -3.93
N GLU A 3 32.85 -5.61 -3.93
CA GLU A 3 33.08 -4.22 -4.39
C GLU A 3 32.68 -4.01 -5.85
N VAL A 4 32.96 -5.00 -6.72
CA VAL A 4 32.61 -4.95 -8.14
C VAL A 4 31.10 -4.96 -8.32
N VAL A 5 30.38 -5.84 -7.62
CA VAL A 5 28.91 -5.89 -7.66
C VAL A 5 28.32 -4.58 -7.14
N THR A 6 28.87 -4.06 -6.05
CA THR A 6 28.42 -2.79 -5.44
C THR A 6 28.65 -1.62 -6.39
N LEU A 7 29.78 -1.58 -7.11
CA LEU A 7 30.06 -0.57 -8.13
C LEU A 7 29.02 -0.60 -9.26
N PHE A 8 28.68 -1.79 -9.76
CA PHE A 8 27.64 -1.92 -10.79
C PHE A 8 26.26 -1.50 -10.29
N LEU A 9 25.92 -1.75 -9.02
CA LEU A 9 24.66 -1.30 -8.43
C LEU A 9 24.61 0.23 -8.26
N LYS A 10 25.72 0.86 -7.89
CA LYS A 10 25.83 2.33 -7.81
C LYS A 10 25.56 2.99 -9.15
N GLU A 11 26.18 2.43 -10.20
CA GLU A 11 26.06 2.89 -11.58
C GLU A 11 24.85 2.29 -12.34
N LEU A 12 23.92 1.63 -11.64
CA LEU A 12 22.79 0.94 -12.27
C LEU A 12 21.94 1.88 -13.14
N ASP A 13 21.74 3.11 -12.70
CA ASP A 13 20.99 4.11 -13.46
C ASP A 13 21.66 4.40 -14.81
N CYS A 14 22.99 4.48 -14.84
CA CYS A 14 23.77 4.64 -16.06
C CYS A 14 23.62 3.42 -16.97
N LEU A 15 23.79 2.21 -16.41
CA LEU A 15 23.66 0.95 -17.17
C LEU A 15 22.29 0.82 -17.83
N VAL A 16 21.22 1.04 -17.06
CA VAL A 16 19.84 0.93 -17.56
C VAL A 16 19.55 1.94 -18.67
N ASN A 17 20.17 3.13 -18.63
CA ASN A 17 20.01 4.14 -19.68
C ASN A 17 20.82 3.84 -20.94
N LEU A 18 21.88 3.04 -20.85
CA LEU A 18 22.73 2.67 -21.98
C LEU A 18 22.30 1.36 -22.66
N THR A 19 21.58 0.50 -21.96
CA THR A 19 21.11 -0.79 -22.48
C THR A 19 19.77 -0.69 -23.20
N ALA A 20 19.60 -1.46 -24.28
CA ALA A 20 18.29 -1.60 -24.90
C ALA A 20 17.28 -2.29 -23.93
N PRO A 21 15.96 -2.11 -24.10
CA PRO A 21 14.97 -2.76 -23.25
C PRO A 21 15.12 -4.29 -23.22
N ALA A 22 15.42 -4.92 -24.36
CA ALA A 22 15.64 -6.36 -24.43
C ALA A 22 16.84 -6.82 -23.58
N GLU A 23 17.93 -6.05 -23.58
CA GLU A 23 19.14 -6.33 -22.78
C GLU A 23 18.90 -6.06 -21.29
N THR A 24 18.12 -5.03 -20.97
CA THR A 24 17.69 -4.75 -19.60
C THR A 24 16.98 -5.97 -19.00
N GLN A 25 16.12 -6.62 -19.79
CA GLN A 25 15.41 -7.83 -19.37
C GLN A 25 16.31 -9.07 -19.33
N ALA A 26 17.18 -9.24 -20.32
CA ALA A 26 18.02 -10.43 -20.44
C ALA A 26 19.22 -10.44 -19.48
N VAL A 27 19.72 -9.26 -19.09
CA VAL A 27 20.98 -9.13 -18.32
C VAL A 27 20.76 -8.42 -16.99
N LEU A 28 20.20 -7.21 -17.01
CA LEU A 28 20.11 -6.38 -15.79
C LEU A 28 19.10 -6.93 -14.78
N LEU A 29 17.94 -7.40 -15.24
CA LEU A 29 16.96 -8.02 -14.34
C LEU A 29 17.55 -9.24 -13.61
N PRO A 30 18.08 -10.28 -14.29
CA PRO A 30 18.73 -11.40 -13.61
C PRO A 30 19.84 -10.99 -12.64
N PHE A 31 20.65 -9.98 -12.99
CA PHE A 31 21.68 -9.43 -12.11
C PHE A 31 21.08 -8.88 -10.81
N LEU A 32 20.02 -8.07 -10.89
CA LEU A 32 19.35 -7.49 -9.73
C LEU A 32 18.67 -8.56 -8.86
N LEU A 33 17.99 -9.50 -9.50
CA LEU A 33 17.36 -10.62 -8.79
C LEU A 33 18.39 -11.44 -8.02
N ARG A 34 19.56 -11.69 -8.64
CA ARG A 34 20.66 -12.36 -7.96
C ARG A 34 21.18 -11.55 -6.78
N CYS A 35 21.34 -10.23 -6.93
CA CYS A 35 21.77 -9.36 -5.83
C CYS A 35 20.81 -9.41 -4.62
N LEU A 36 19.49 -9.46 -4.85
CA LEU A 36 18.48 -9.59 -3.79
C LEU A 36 18.51 -10.95 -3.08
N GLU A 37 19.04 -11.99 -3.74
CA GLU A 37 19.19 -13.33 -3.17
C GLU A 37 20.53 -13.52 -2.45
N LEU A 38 21.49 -12.62 -2.64
CA LEU A 38 22.76 -12.65 -1.91
C LEU A 38 22.49 -12.20 -0.47
N GLN A 39 22.78 -13.07 0.51
CA GLN A 39 22.71 -12.73 1.94
C GLN A 39 23.88 -11.85 2.39
N GLU A 40 24.30 -10.91 1.53
CA GLU A 40 25.44 -10.02 1.75
C GLU A 40 24.93 -8.60 2.06
N PRO A 41 25.04 -8.12 3.32
CA PRO A 41 24.45 -6.85 3.74
C PRO A 41 24.86 -5.64 2.90
N VAL A 42 26.11 -5.57 2.43
CA VAL A 42 26.58 -4.44 1.61
C VAL A 42 25.82 -4.36 0.29
N ILE A 43 25.68 -5.50 -0.39
CA ILE A 43 24.97 -5.62 -1.67
C ILE A 43 23.49 -5.35 -1.48
N LEU A 44 22.89 -5.93 -0.42
CA LEU A 44 21.47 -5.76 -0.12
C LEU A 44 21.10 -4.30 0.15
N ASN A 45 21.92 -3.56 0.90
CA ASN A 45 21.67 -2.13 1.13
C ASN A 45 21.65 -1.36 -0.19
N GLU A 46 22.62 -1.60 -1.07
CA GLU A 46 22.75 -0.87 -2.34
C GLU A 46 21.59 -1.22 -3.30
N VAL A 47 21.26 -2.50 -3.48
CA VAL A 47 20.18 -2.89 -4.40
C VAL A 47 18.82 -2.41 -3.90
N LEU A 48 18.54 -2.51 -2.60
CA LEU A 48 17.25 -2.09 -2.02
C LEU A 48 17.04 -0.58 -2.11
N GLU A 49 18.10 0.22 -2.04
CA GLU A 49 18.04 1.66 -2.24
C GLU A 49 17.62 2.02 -3.67
N LYS A 50 18.03 1.21 -4.65
CA LYS A 50 17.68 1.40 -6.07
C LYS A 50 16.29 0.88 -6.44
N VAL A 51 15.75 -0.12 -5.72
CA VAL A 51 14.44 -0.74 -6.03
C VAL A 51 13.31 0.27 -6.28
N PRO A 52 13.12 1.34 -5.47
CA PRO A 52 12.08 2.33 -5.71
C PRO A 52 12.13 3.01 -7.07
N TYR A 53 13.28 3.01 -7.76
CA TYR A 53 13.44 3.62 -9.08
C TYR A 53 13.29 2.61 -10.22
N LEU A 54 13.42 1.32 -9.92
CA LEU A 54 13.32 0.24 -10.91
C LEU A 54 11.93 0.15 -11.54
N HIS A 55 10.86 0.48 -10.81
CA HIS A 55 9.50 0.40 -11.38
C HIS A 55 9.28 1.30 -12.61
N LYS A 56 10.14 2.30 -12.84
CA LYS A 56 10.09 3.17 -14.03
C LYS A 56 10.80 2.57 -15.24
N LYS A 57 11.61 1.54 -15.04
CA LYS A 57 12.52 0.97 -16.04
C LYS A 57 12.22 -0.49 -16.36
N PHE A 58 11.58 -1.20 -15.44
CA PHE A 58 11.15 -2.58 -15.59
C PHE A 58 9.63 -2.65 -15.78
N GLU A 59 9.17 -3.70 -16.45
CA GLU A 59 7.74 -3.93 -16.64
C GLU A 59 7.07 -4.27 -15.32
N TYR A 60 5.80 -3.88 -15.17
CA TYR A 60 4.99 -4.17 -13.98
C TYR A 60 5.08 -5.64 -13.55
N ARG A 61 4.98 -6.56 -14.51
CA ARG A 61 5.03 -8.00 -14.26
C ARG A 61 6.37 -8.44 -13.66
N GLN A 62 7.47 -7.85 -14.08
CA GLN A 62 8.81 -8.18 -13.55
C GLN A 62 8.92 -7.70 -12.10
N VAL A 63 8.44 -6.50 -11.81
CA VAL A 63 8.45 -5.97 -10.44
C VAL A 63 7.54 -6.79 -9.53
N LYS A 64 6.32 -7.09 -9.97
CA LYS A 64 5.32 -7.85 -9.22
C LYS A 64 5.69 -9.31 -9.00
N ASP A 65 6.11 -10.02 -10.04
CA ASP A 65 6.26 -11.48 -9.98
C ASP A 65 7.69 -11.92 -9.64
N GLN A 66 8.69 -11.03 -9.78
CA GLN A 66 10.10 -11.40 -9.58
C GLN A 66 10.77 -10.61 -8.47
N ILE A 67 10.66 -9.27 -8.46
CA ILE A 67 11.34 -8.43 -7.46
C ILE A 67 10.62 -8.49 -6.11
N LEU A 68 9.28 -8.28 -6.11
CA LEU A 68 8.48 -8.24 -4.89
C LEU A 68 8.61 -9.53 -4.05
N PRO A 69 8.50 -10.76 -4.60
CA PRO A 69 8.64 -11.97 -3.78
C PRO A 69 9.98 -12.08 -3.07
N ARG A 70 11.08 -11.64 -3.71
CA ARG A 70 12.43 -11.65 -3.11
C ARG A 70 12.56 -10.63 -1.99
N MET A 71 12.00 -9.44 -2.16
CA MET A 71 11.90 -8.46 -1.08
C MET A 71 11.13 -9.02 0.12
N LEU A 72 9.96 -9.63 -0.11
CA LEU A 72 9.16 -10.22 0.96
C LEU A 72 9.89 -11.39 1.63
N GLN A 73 10.67 -12.18 0.89
CA GLN A 73 11.52 -13.22 1.45
C GLN A 73 12.59 -12.66 2.39
N LEU A 74 13.19 -11.50 2.08
CA LEU A 74 14.13 -10.83 2.97
C LEU A 74 13.46 -10.39 4.30
N LEU A 75 12.18 -9.98 4.26
CA LEU A 75 11.43 -9.68 5.49
C LEU A 75 11.19 -10.92 6.35
N LEU A 76 10.85 -12.04 5.71
CA LEU A 76 10.43 -13.27 6.37
C LEU A 76 11.58 -14.24 6.69
N SER A 77 12.81 -13.87 6.35
CA SER A 77 14.03 -14.64 6.65
C SER A 77 14.76 -14.07 7.88
N ASN A 78 15.83 -14.74 8.30
CA ASN A 78 16.72 -14.29 9.38
C ASN A 78 17.68 -13.16 8.93
N ALA A 79 17.18 -12.22 8.10
CA ALA A 79 17.94 -11.05 7.70
C ALA A 79 18.08 -10.07 8.87
N ALA A 80 19.18 -9.30 8.87
CA ALA A 80 19.38 -8.26 9.86
C ALA A 80 18.24 -7.22 9.84
N VAL A 81 17.86 -6.70 11.01
CA VAL A 81 16.79 -5.70 11.16
C VAL A 81 16.99 -4.50 10.22
N LYS A 82 18.24 -4.04 10.05
CA LYS A 82 18.58 -2.97 9.10
C LYS A 82 18.12 -3.27 7.66
N ILE A 83 18.33 -4.50 7.18
CA ILE A 83 17.91 -4.92 5.83
C ILE A 83 16.39 -4.98 5.76
N LYS A 84 15.73 -5.54 6.77
CA LYS A 84 14.25 -5.59 6.81
C LYS A 84 13.64 -4.18 6.78
N VAL A 85 14.21 -3.24 7.54
CA VAL A 85 13.83 -1.82 7.51
C VAL A 85 14.00 -1.23 6.11
N GLN A 86 15.12 -1.48 5.44
CA GLN A 86 15.35 -1.03 4.07
C GLN A 86 14.31 -1.58 3.09
N VAL A 87 13.96 -2.86 3.21
CA VAL A 87 12.90 -3.47 2.40
C VAL A 87 11.55 -2.77 2.65
N LEU A 88 11.17 -2.55 3.91
CA LEU A 88 9.91 -1.87 4.25
C LEU A 88 9.88 -0.44 3.71
N MET A 89 10.98 0.31 3.83
CA MET A 89 11.11 1.66 3.26
C MET A 89 10.99 1.63 1.74
N GLY A 90 11.61 0.65 1.07
CA GLY A 90 11.49 0.45 -0.37
C GLY A 90 10.05 0.19 -0.80
N LEU A 91 9.37 -0.75 -0.13
CA LEU A 91 7.96 -1.08 -0.37
C LEU A 91 7.04 0.13 -0.18
N SER A 92 7.27 0.94 0.85
CA SER A 92 6.47 2.15 1.13
C SER A 92 6.42 3.14 -0.03
N ARG A 93 7.46 3.18 -0.87
CA ARG A 93 7.58 4.08 -2.03
C ARG A 93 6.96 3.53 -3.30
N ILE A 94 6.69 2.23 -3.36
CA ILE A 94 6.22 1.55 -4.58
C ILE A 94 4.83 0.94 -4.43
N PHE A 95 4.15 1.04 -3.28
CA PHE A 95 2.82 0.43 -3.11
C PHE A 95 1.81 0.81 -4.20
N GLU A 96 1.84 2.06 -4.64
CA GLU A 96 0.89 2.60 -5.62
C GLU A 96 1.03 1.97 -7.02
N ILE A 97 2.15 1.28 -7.30
CA ILE A 97 2.29 0.57 -8.57
C ILE A 97 1.48 -0.73 -8.59
N PHE A 98 1.20 -1.30 -7.41
CA PHE A 98 0.58 -2.62 -7.29
C PHE A 98 -0.94 -2.53 -7.27
N ASP A 99 -1.58 -3.49 -7.93
CA ASP A 99 -3.03 -3.66 -7.84
C ASP A 99 -3.47 -4.01 -6.40
N LYS A 100 -4.72 -3.65 -6.06
CA LYS A 100 -5.28 -3.83 -4.70
C LYS A 100 -5.19 -5.28 -4.22
N THR A 101 -5.37 -6.24 -5.13
CA THR A 101 -5.31 -7.67 -4.84
C THR A 101 -3.89 -8.06 -4.42
N THR A 102 -2.87 -7.63 -5.15
CA THR A 102 -1.46 -7.89 -4.82
C THR A 102 -1.09 -7.33 -3.45
N ILE A 103 -1.51 -6.09 -3.15
CA ILE A 103 -1.25 -5.49 -1.84
C ILE A 103 -1.95 -6.30 -0.73
N THR A 104 -3.21 -6.71 -0.94
CA THR A 104 -4.03 -7.35 0.09
C THR A 104 -3.65 -8.81 0.34
N ASP A 105 -3.43 -9.57 -0.73
CA ASP A 105 -3.26 -11.02 -0.65
C ASP A 105 -1.79 -11.43 -0.50
N VAL A 106 -0.87 -10.62 -1.02
CA VAL A 106 0.57 -10.93 -0.99
C VAL A 106 1.27 -10.09 0.07
N ILE A 107 1.19 -8.76 -0.02
CA ILE A 107 2.02 -7.91 0.85
C ILE A 107 1.49 -7.85 2.29
N LEU A 108 0.19 -7.61 2.48
CA LEU A 108 -0.41 -7.62 3.81
C LEU A 108 -0.28 -8.99 4.49
N ALA A 109 -0.39 -10.09 3.73
CA ALA A 109 -0.17 -11.43 4.25
C ALA A 109 1.29 -11.64 4.72
N ALA A 110 2.27 -11.08 4.00
CA ALA A 110 3.66 -11.08 4.44
C ALA A 110 3.86 -10.23 5.70
N PHE A 111 3.21 -9.07 5.79
CA PHE A 111 3.30 -8.21 6.99
C PHE A 111 2.67 -8.86 8.22
N GLU A 112 1.56 -9.59 8.05
CA GLU A 112 0.97 -10.38 9.13
C GLU A 112 1.96 -11.42 9.66
N LYS A 113 2.65 -12.13 8.77
CA LYS A 113 3.69 -13.09 9.16
C LYS A 113 4.87 -12.41 9.84
N LEU A 114 5.34 -11.27 9.29
CA LEU A 114 6.43 -10.49 9.87
C LEU A 114 6.09 -10.03 11.29
N THR A 115 4.89 -9.50 11.51
CA THR A 115 4.41 -9.02 12.82
C THR A 115 4.36 -10.12 13.88
N LYS A 116 4.13 -11.37 13.47
CA LYS A 116 4.16 -12.53 14.39
C LYS A 116 5.58 -12.96 14.73
N MET A 117 6.54 -12.71 13.85
CA MET A 117 7.92 -13.18 13.98
C MET A 117 8.85 -12.12 14.61
N ASP A 118 8.62 -10.84 14.33
CA ASP A 118 9.54 -9.75 14.67
C ASP A 118 8.74 -8.50 15.03
N ARG A 119 8.76 -8.15 16.32
CA ARG A 119 8.12 -6.95 16.89
C ARG A 119 9.13 -5.98 17.47
N THR A 120 10.32 -5.97 16.91
CA THR A 120 11.32 -4.98 17.28
C THR A 120 10.82 -3.57 16.93
N PRO A 121 11.13 -2.54 17.75
CA PRO A 121 10.59 -1.20 17.54
C PRO A 121 10.84 -0.65 16.14
N ALA A 122 12.03 -0.90 15.57
CA ALA A 122 12.37 -0.45 14.22
C ALA A 122 11.42 -1.03 13.15
N ILE A 123 11.05 -2.31 13.27
CA ILE A 123 10.12 -2.96 12.34
C ILE A 123 8.71 -2.43 12.55
N CYS A 124 8.24 -2.34 13.79
CA CYS A 124 6.92 -1.78 14.11
C CYS A 124 6.74 -0.38 13.53
N MET A 125 7.70 0.51 13.74
CA MET A 125 7.66 1.88 13.25
C MET A 125 7.68 1.97 11.72
N CYS A 126 8.48 1.15 11.04
CA CYS A 126 8.49 1.12 9.58
C CYS A 126 7.19 0.53 8.99
N MET A 127 6.67 -0.55 9.57
CA MET A 127 5.38 -1.12 9.13
C MET A 127 4.24 -0.13 9.33
N LEU A 128 4.25 0.66 10.41
CA LEU A 128 3.25 1.69 10.66
C LEU A 128 3.17 2.71 9.51
N GLY A 129 4.34 3.16 9.01
CA GLY A 129 4.41 4.02 7.84
C GLY A 129 3.85 3.36 6.58
N CYS A 130 4.17 2.08 6.36
CA CYS A 130 3.61 1.31 5.26
C CYS A 130 2.08 1.16 5.36
N TYR A 131 1.53 0.92 6.54
CA TYR A 131 0.10 0.81 6.73
C TYR A 131 -0.65 2.12 6.47
N ASP A 132 -0.10 3.29 6.86
CA ASP A 132 -0.73 4.58 6.50
C ASP A 132 -0.73 4.81 4.99
N ALA A 133 0.36 4.44 4.28
CA ALA A 133 0.42 4.51 2.83
C ALA A 133 -0.58 3.56 2.16
N MET A 134 -0.60 2.29 2.57
CA MET A 134 -1.56 1.29 2.07
C MET A 134 -3.01 1.69 2.31
N SER A 135 -3.33 2.25 3.47
CA SER A 135 -4.69 2.68 3.80
C SER A 135 -5.22 3.76 2.85
N LYS A 136 -4.37 4.70 2.43
CA LYS A 136 -4.74 5.71 1.42
C LYS A 136 -5.06 5.07 0.08
N HIS A 137 -4.30 4.05 -0.32
CA HIS A 137 -4.46 3.39 -1.63
C HIS A 137 -5.61 2.36 -1.67
N LEU A 138 -5.78 1.57 -0.61
CA LEU A 138 -6.78 0.49 -0.57
C LEU A 138 -8.19 1.01 -0.24
N GLY A 139 -8.28 2.12 0.49
CA GLY A 139 -9.54 2.73 0.90
C GLY A 139 -10.06 2.24 2.25
N HIS A 140 -11.20 2.78 2.66
CA HIS A 140 -11.74 2.63 4.03
C HIS A 140 -12.12 1.18 4.39
N LYS A 141 -12.70 0.42 3.44
CA LYS A 141 -13.14 -0.97 3.70
C LYS A 141 -11.96 -1.85 4.09
N THR A 142 -10.93 -1.93 3.24
CA THR A 142 -9.72 -2.71 3.54
C THR A 142 -8.95 -2.17 4.75
N THR A 143 -8.98 -0.85 4.97
CA THR A 143 -8.37 -0.27 6.18
C THR A 143 -9.02 -0.84 7.45
N SER A 144 -10.36 -0.91 7.48
CA SER A 144 -11.10 -1.44 8.62
C SER A 144 -10.97 -2.96 8.78
N GLU A 145 -11.06 -3.70 7.68
CA GLU A 145 -11.14 -5.18 7.72
C GLU A 145 -9.77 -5.85 7.83
N ARG A 146 -8.69 -5.19 7.37
CA ARG A 146 -7.37 -5.83 7.23
C ARG A 146 -6.25 -5.05 7.92
N ILE A 147 -6.17 -3.73 7.72
CA ILE A 147 -5.04 -2.94 8.23
C ILE A 147 -5.15 -2.69 9.74
N ILE A 148 -6.29 -2.17 10.21
CA ILE A 148 -6.49 -1.87 11.64
C ILE A 148 -6.31 -3.12 12.53
N PRO A 149 -6.85 -4.31 12.17
CA PRO A 149 -6.61 -5.54 12.94
C PRO A 149 -5.13 -5.94 13.06
N LEU A 150 -4.26 -5.56 12.13
CA LEU A 150 -2.82 -5.82 12.22
C LEU A 150 -2.10 -4.81 13.13
N ILE A 151 -2.62 -3.59 13.21
CA ILE A 151 -2.04 -2.50 14.03
C ILE A 151 -2.49 -2.58 15.48
N ALA A 152 -3.74 -2.96 15.74
CA ALA A 152 -4.32 -2.94 17.09
C ALA A 152 -3.50 -3.76 18.12
N PRO A 153 -2.99 -4.96 17.81
CA PRO A 153 -2.15 -5.73 18.73
C PRO A 153 -0.83 -5.03 19.08
N LEU A 154 -0.33 -4.14 18.22
CA LEU A 154 0.91 -3.40 18.47
C LEU A 154 0.74 -2.26 19.50
N LEU A 155 -0.49 -1.91 19.86
CA LEU A 155 -0.76 -0.86 20.86
C LEU A 155 -0.48 -1.32 22.30
N VAL A 156 -0.39 -2.63 22.53
CA VAL A 156 -0.06 -3.25 23.82
C VAL A 156 1.33 -3.86 23.82
N GLU A 157 2.16 -3.53 22.81
CA GLU A 157 3.51 -4.05 22.70
C GLU A 157 4.45 -3.32 23.66
N ASP A 158 5.01 -4.05 24.63
CA ASP A 158 5.89 -3.50 25.67
C ASP A 158 7.28 -3.06 25.16
N SER A 159 7.65 -3.46 23.93
CA SER A 159 8.98 -3.17 23.37
C SER A 159 9.16 -1.71 22.93
N LEU A 160 8.06 -0.96 22.80
CA LEU A 160 8.06 0.40 22.29
C LEU A 160 8.41 1.41 23.40
N SER A 161 9.22 2.41 23.07
CA SER A 161 9.36 3.61 23.91
C SER A 161 8.08 4.44 23.93
N ALA A 162 7.93 5.32 24.92
CA ALA A 162 6.76 6.20 25.03
C ALA A 162 6.51 7.03 23.76
N GLU A 163 7.55 7.57 23.14
CA GLU A 163 7.44 8.36 21.90
C GLU A 163 6.98 7.51 20.70
N GLN A 164 7.52 6.29 20.60
CA GLN A 164 7.12 5.33 19.55
C GLN A 164 5.67 4.90 19.73
N TRP A 165 5.26 4.64 20.98
CA TRP A 165 3.88 4.29 21.30
C TRP A 165 2.91 5.43 20.99
N GLU A 166 3.25 6.68 21.32
CA GLU A 166 2.43 7.86 20.96
C GLU A 166 2.26 7.97 19.44
N THR A 167 3.34 7.72 18.70
CA THR A 167 3.28 7.70 17.23
C THR A 167 2.38 6.58 16.71
N GLN A 168 2.51 5.37 17.28
CA GLN A 168 1.65 4.22 16.96
C GLN A 168 0.16 4.53 17.20
N MET A 169 -0.14 5.10 18.38
CA MET A 169 -1.49 5.50 18.77
C MET A 169 -2.06 6.57 17.84
N SER A 170 -1.26 7.60 17.54
CA SER A 170 -1.63 8.69 16.62
C SER A 170 -2.01 8.15 15.24
N VAL A 171 -1.21 7.24 14.68
CA VAL A 171 -1.52 6.63 13.37
C VAL A 171 -2.76 5.76 13.46
N CYS A 172 -2.95 4.96 14.52
CA CYS A 172 -4.16 4.15 14.68
C CYS A 172 -5.43 5.02 14.68
N LYS A 173 -5.42 6.12 15.45
CA LYS A 173 -6.52 7.11 15.47
C LYS A 173 -6.76 7.70 14.08
N LYS A 174 -5.69 8.08 13.37
CA LYS A 174 -5.78 8.60 11.99
C LYS A 174 -6.43 7.62 11.01
N LEU A 175 -6.10 6.33 11.12
CA LEU A 175 -6.72 5.30 10.27
C LEU A 175 -8.22 5.14 10.57
N LEU A 176 -8.60 5.14 11.84
CA LEU A 176 -10.01 5.10 12.26
C LEU A 176 -10.78 6.33 11.74
N GLN A 177 -10.22 7.52 11.89
CA GLN A 177 -10.81 8.76 11.36
C GLN A 177 -11.02 8.70 9.84
N ARG A 178 -10.08 8.10 9.09
CA ARG A 178 -10.23 7.91 7.64
C ARG A 178 -11.41 6.99 7.32
N VAL A 179 -11.61 5.93 8.08
CA VAL A 179 -12.76 5.03 7.92
C VAL A 179 -14.06 5.75 8.25
N GLU A 180 -14.10 6.47 9.38
CA GLU A 180 -15.26 7.26 9.80
C GLU A 180 -15.66 8.30 8.75
N ALA A 181 -14.71 9.12 8.28
CA ALA A 181 -14.97 10.17 7.31
C ALA A 181 -15.53 9.61 5.99
N ALA A 182 -14.99 8.49 5.52
CA ALA A 182 -15.49 7.83 4.31
C ALA A 182 -16.92 7.31 4.49
N ARG A 183 -17.20 6.64 5.61
CA ARG A 183 -18.54 6.11 5.90
C ARG A 183 -19.57 7.23 6.10
N ARG A 184 -19.20 8.32 6.78
CA ARG A 184 -20.08 9.48 6.94
C ARG A 184 -20.45 10.06 5.56
N LYS A 185 -19.48 10.20 4.65
CA LYS A 185 -19.74 10.64 3.28
C LYS A 185 -20.67 9.69 2.52
N ASP A 186 -20.49 8.37 2.66
CA ASP A 186 -21.38 7.38 2.03
C ASP A 186 -22.84 7.53 2.51
N TYR A 187 -23.06 7.85 3.79
CA TYR A 187 -24.40 8.07 4.33
C TYR A 187 -25.03 9.35 3.81
N GLU A 188 -24.29 10.45 3.72
CA GLU A 188 -24.80 11.71 3.14
C GLU A 188 -25.21 11.51 1.67
N VAL A 189 -24.35 10.89 0.85
CA VAL A 189 -24.67 10.61 -0.56
C VAL A 189 -25.93 9.76 -0.71
N ARG A 190 -26.15 8.79 0.18
CA ARG A 190 -27.37 7.96 0.17
C ARG A 190 -28.61 8.76 0.56
N LYS A 191 -28.48 9.67 1.53
CA LYS A 191 -29.57 10.53 1.97
C LYS A 191 -30.00 11.49 0.86
N ASP A 192 -29.04 12.11 0.18
CA ASP A 192 -29.28 13.01 -0.95
C ASP A 192 -29.97 12.27 -2.11
N ALA A 193 -29.45 11.09 -2.48
CA ALA A 193 -30.06 10.26 -3.52
C ALA A 193 -31.50 9.83 -3.20
N GLN A 194 -31.82 9.58 -1.93
CA GLN A 194 -33.19 9.28 -1.48
C GLN A 194 -34.11 10.51 -1.53
N ALA A 195 -33.58 11.69 -1.21
CA ALA A 195 -34.31 12.95 -1.32
C ALA A 195 -34.67 13.28 -2.77
N ASP A 196 -33.69 13.16 -3.68
CA ASP A 196 -33.88 13.40 -5.13
C ASP A 196 -34.88 12.41 -5.75
N ALA A 197 -34.77 11.11 -5.40
CA ALA A 197 -35.71 10.10 -5.87
C ALA A 197 -37.15 10.36 -5.40
N SER A 198 -37.31 10.83 -4.16
CA SER A 198 -38.61 11.19 -3.60
C SER A 198 -39.22 12.42 -4.29
N GLN A 199 -38.40 13.42 -4.63
CA GLN A 199 -38.85 14.60 -5.39
C GLN A 199 -39.23 14.26 -6.84
N ALA A 200 -38.49 13.36 -7.50
CA ALA A 200 -38.79 12.93 -8.87
C ALA A 200 -40.11 12.14 -8.97
N LEU A 201 -40.47 11.38 -7.94
CA LEU A 201 -41.73 10.62 -7.88
C LEU A 201 -42.95 11.47 -7.47
N GLY A 202 -42.74 12.58 -6.75
CA GLY A 202 -43.81 13.48 -6.30
C GLY A 202 -44.27 14.54 -7.33
N GLY A 203 -43.64 14.61 -8.50
CA GLY A 203 -43.85 15.67 -9.50
C GLY A 203 -44.96 15.44 -10.54
N ASN A 204 -45.81 14.40 -10.42
CA ASN A 204 -46.78 14.05 -11.46
C ASN A 204 -48.26 13.98 -11.03
N GLU A 205 -48.65 14.63 -9.93
CA GLU A 205 -50.06 14.80 -9.58
C GLU A 205 -50.51 16.24 -9.86
N ASN A 206 -51.02 16.48 -11.08
CA ASN A 206 -51.90 17.62 -11.32
C ASN A 206 -53.37 17.16 -11.11
N PRO A 207 -54.17 17.87 -10.29
CA PRO A 207 -55.54 17.49 -10.02
C PRO A 207 -56.44 17.76 -11.22
N VAL A 208 -57.33 16.81 -11.51
CA VAL A 208 -58.52 17.00 -12.35
C VAL A 208 -59.41 18.03 -11.65
N GLU A 209 -59.29 19.31 -11.99
CA GLU A 209 -60.26 20.32 -11.57
C GLU A 209 -61.49 20.28 -12.50
N ALA A 210 -62.54 19.66 -11.97
CA ALA A 210 -63.90 19.88 -12.41
C ALA A 210 -64.25 21.38 -12.34
N ARG A 211 -64.75 21.95 -13.45
CA ARG A 211 -65.55 23.18 -13.43
C ARG A 211 -66.87 22.95 -14.13
N GLY A 212 -67.93 23.12 -13.35
CA GLY A 212 -69.30 22.85 -13.72
C GLY A 212 -69.91 23.87 -14.68
N SER A 213 -71.07 23.47 -15.19
CA SER A 213 -72.03 24.18 -16.04
C SER A 213 -72.40 25.60 -15.52
N PRO A 214 -73.00 26.50 -16.35
CA PRO A 214 -74.45 26.41 -16.63
C PRO A 214 -74.94 26.91 -18.03
N ALA A 215 -76.11 26.37 -18.41
CA ALA A 215 -77.25 26.90 -19.18
C ALA A 215 -77.10 27.94 -20.34
N HIS A 216 -77.66 27.57 -21.50
CA HIS A 216 -78.59 28.30 -22.42
C HIS A 216 -78.55 27.55 -23.77
N LYS A 217 -79.64 27.17 -24.44
CA LYS A 217 -81.01 27.66 -24.61
C LYS A 217 -81.88 26.47 -25.02
#